data_AF-A0A233RJX0-F1
#
_entry.id   AF-A0A233RJX0-F1
#
_cell.length_a   1.000
_cell.length_b   1.000
_cell.length_c   1.000
_cell.angle_alpha   90.00
_cell.angle_beta   90.00
_cell.angle_gamma   90.00
#
_symmetry.space_group_name_H-M   'P 1'
#
loop_
_entity.id
_entity.type
_entity.pdbx_description
1 polymer ?
#
loop_
_entity_poly.entity_id
_entity_poly.type
_entity_poly.pdbx_seq_one_letter_code
_entity_poly.pdbx_strand_id
1 'polypeptide(L)'
;MAATTLTLELSPELAALFEQYEALTRVSAEQYVQQLVEKTQPTLEAMVAALQEAGDDEAAVMELFGKKMAESMLRQQQAVQA
;
A
#
# COMPACT_ATOMS: atom_id res chain seq x y z
N MET A 1 -17.88 -8.10 -7.15
CA MET A 1 -17.26 -8.77 -5.99
C MET A 1 -17.83 -8.15 -4.73
N ALA A 2 -18.05 -8.93 -3.67
CA ALA A 2 -18.56 -8.38 -2.41
C ALA A 2 -17.46 -7.56 -1.73
N ALA A 3 -17.80 -6.42 -1.15
CA ALA A 3 -16.86 -5.65 -0.34
C ALA A 3 -16.52 -6.43 0.94
N THR A 4 -15.22 -6.50 1.26
CA THR A 4 -14.73 -7.07 2.51
C THR A 4 -14.45 -5.94 3.48
N THR A 5 -14.92 -6.06 4.73
CA THR A 5 -14.64 -5.09 5.79
C THR A 5 -13.42 -5.55 6.59
N LEU A 6 -12.47 -4.62 6.80
CA LEU A 6 -11.35 -4.78 7.71
C LEU A 6 -11.61 -3.91 8.97
N THR A 7 -11.44 -4.50 10.16
CA THR A 7 -11.50 -3.78 11.44
C THR A 7 -10.11 -3.75 12.06
N LEU A 8 -9.68 -2.58 12.54
CA LEU A 8 -8.37 -2.36 13.13
C LEU A 8 -8.54 -1.82 14.56
N GLU A 9 -7.83 -2.40 15.51
CA GLU A 9 -7.67 -1.82 16.84
C GLU A 9 -6.42 -0.93 16.85
N LEU A 10 -6.58 0.32 17.28
CA LEU A 10 -5.48 1.28 17.37
C LEU A 10 -4.91 1.27 18.79
N SER A 11 -3.58 1.35 18.90
CA SER A 11 -2.98 1.64 20.20
C SER A 11 -3.40 3.04 20.67
N PRO A 12 -3.42 3.30 22.00
CA PRO A 12 -3.76 4.62 22.52
C PRO A 12 -2.92 5.75 21.94
N GLU A 13 -1.63 5.51 21.71
CA GLU A 13 -0.69 6.48 21.15
C GLU A 13 -1.03 6.81 19.69
N LEU A 14 -1.36 5.80 18.89
CA LEU A 14 -1.73 5.99 17.48
C LEU A 14 -3.09 6.67 17.34
N ALA A 15 -4.06 6.32 18.19
CA ALA A 15 -5.35 6.99 18.25
C ALA A 15 -5.20 8.50 18.57
N ALA A 16 -4.43 8.83 19.60
CA ALA A 16 -4.16 10.22 19.96
C ALA A 16 -3.41 11.00 18.86
N LEU A 17 -2.55 10.33 18.09
CA LEU A 17 -1.89 10.94 16.93
C LEU A 17 -2.89 11.22 15.79
N PHE A 18 -3.80 10.30 15.51
CA PHE A 18 -4.84 10.51 14.51
C PHE A 18 -5.80 11.64 14.88
N GLU A 19 -6.19 11.76 16.15
CA GLU A 19 -7.02 12.88 16.62
C GLU A 19 -6.33 14.24 16.38
N GLN A 20 -5.04 14.34 16.68
CA GLN A 20 -4.24 15.55 16.41
C GLN A 20 -4.12 15.83 14.91
N TYR A 21 -3.88 14.79 14.11
CA TYR A 21 -3.78 14.92 12.66
C TYR A 21 -5.11 15.39 12.04
N GLU A 22 -6.24 14.83 12.49
CA GLU A 22 -7.57 15.22 12.04
C GLU A 22 -7.89 16.67 12.44
N ALA A 23 -7.54 17.09 13.66
CA ALA A 23 -7.73 18.48 14.09
C ALA A 23 -7.00 19.49 13.18
N LEU A 24 -5.82 19.11 12.66
CA LEU A 24 -5.00 19.96 11.80
C LEU A 24 -5.39 19.90 10.32
N THR A 25 -5.80 18.73 9.84
CA THR A 25 -5.97 18.46 8.39
C THR A 25 -7.42 18.24 7.96
N ARG A 26 -8.31 17.96 8.92
CA ARG A 26 -9.70 17.50 8.74
C ARG A 26 -9.81 16.16 8.01
N VAL A 27 -8.73 15.39 7.97
CA VAL A 27 -8.71 14.02 7.45
C VAL A 27 -8.85 13.07 8.62
N SER A 28 -9.92 12.26 8.63
CA SER A 28 -10.14 11.27 9.68
C SER A 28 -9.16 10.11 9.58
N ALA A 29 -8.99 9.35 10.67
CA ALA A 29 -8.19 8.13 10.68
C ALA A 29 -8.59 7.15 9.56
N GLU A 30 -9.91 6.94 9.38
CA GLU A 30 -10.45 6.07 8.33
C GLU A 30 -10.06 6.54 6.92
N GLN A 31 -10.20 7.84 6.65
CA GLN A 31 -9.83 8.41 5.36
C GLN A 31 -8.33 8.30 5.11
N TYR A 32 -7.51 8.55 6.12
CA TYR A 32 -6.06 8.40 6.01
C TYR A 32 -5.67 6.96 5.67
N VAL A 33 -6.19 5.99 6.42
CA VAL A 33 -5.87 4.57 6.22
C VAL A 33 -6.37 4.08 4.87
N GLN A 34 -7.60 4.44 4.48
CA GLN A 34 -8.15 4.11 3.17
C GLN A 34 -7.25 4.61 2.04
N GLN A 35 -6.87 5.90 2.08
CA GLN A 35 -5.98 6.48 1.08
C GLN A 35 -4.61 5.81 1.08
N LEU A 36 -4.06 5.45 2.25
CA LEU A 36 -2.77 4.78 2.34
C LEU A 36 -2.83 3.39 1.70
N VAL A 37 -3.87 2.60 2.00
CA VAL A 37 -4.07 1.27 1.42
C VAL A 37 -4.25 1.35 -0.09
N GLU A 38 -5.08 2.27 -0.59
CA GLU A 38 -5.29 2.47 -2.03
C GLU A 38 -4.00 2.90 -2.74
N LYS A 39 -3.26 3.86 -2.18
CA LYS A 39 -1.99 4.33 -2.76
C LYS A 39 -0.90 3.26 -2.77
N THR A 40 -0.93 2.34 -1.81
CA THR A 40 0.07 1.26 -1.68
C THR A 40 -0.34 -0.04 -2.38
N GLN A 41 -1.55 -0.12 -2.94
CA GLN A 41 -2.03 -1.29 -3.70
C GLN A 41 -1.04 -1.74 -4.79
N PRO A 42 -0.47 -0.86 -5.65
CA PRO A 42 0.46 -1.31 -6.69
C PRO A 42 1.73 -1.95 -6.12
N THR A 43 2.17 -1.49 -4.95
CA THR A 43 3.32 -2.06 -4.23
C THR A 43 2.98 -3.44 -3.67
N LEU A 44 1.78 -3.59 -3.11
CA LEU A 44 1.30 -4.88 -2.62
C LEU A 44 1.18 -5.90 -3.76
N GLU A 45 0.64 -5.50 -4.91
CA GLU A 45 0.55 -6.33 -6.12
C GLU A 45 1.94 -6.78 -6.61
N ALA A 46 2.91 -5.86 -6.67
CA ALA A 46 4.28 -6.19 -7.04
C ALA A 46 4.93 -7.17 -6.06
N MET A 47 4.69 -7.01 -4.76
CA MET A 47 5.20 -7.91 -3.73
C MET A 47 4.59 -9.29 -3.85
N VAL A 48 3.26 -9.39 -3.98
CA VAL A 48 2.57 -10.68 -4.15
C VAL A 48 3.08 -11.41 -5.40
N ALA A 49 3.25 -10.71 -6.51
CA ALA A 49 3.80 -11.30 -7.73
C ALA A 49 5.27 -11.73 -7.57
N ALA A 50 6.10 -10.98 -6.84
CA ALA A 50 7.47 -11.37 -6.55
C ALA A 50 7.54 -12.63 -5.67
N LEU A 51 6.70 -12.71 -4.63
CA LEU A 51 6.59 -13.88 -3.77
C LEU A 51 6.13 -15.12 -4.55
N GLN A 52 5.14 -14.97 -5.44
CA GLN A 52 4.66 -16.05 -6.29
C GLN A 52 5.72 -16.56 -7.28
N GLU A 53 6.55 -15.66 -7.83
CA GLU A 53 7.60 -16.01 -8.79
C GLU A 53 8.87 -16.55 -8.12
N ALA A 54 9.21 -16.08 -6.92
CA ALA A 54 10.37 -16.54 -6.17
C ALA A 54 10.18 -17.94 -5.55
N GLY A 55 8.93 -18.34 -5.28
CA GLY A 55 8.66 -19.58 -4.55
C GLY A 55 9.27 -19.53 -3.15
N ASP A 56 10.09 -20.52 -2.80
CA ASP A 56 10.77 -20.60 -1.50
C ASP A 56 12.13 -19.88 -1.44
N ASP A 57 12.55 -19.21 -2.53
CA ASP A 57 13.80 -18.46 -2.58
C ASP A 57 13.61 -17.01 -2.07
N GLU A 58 13.74 -16.82 -0.76
CA GLU A 58 13.63 -15.51 -0.11
C GLU A 58 14.63 -14.47 -0.67
N ALA A 59 15.79 -14.90 -1.17
CA ALA A 59 16.77 -13.98 -1.72
C ALA A 59 16.32 -13.43 -3.09
N ALA A 60 15.60 -14.24 -3.88
CA ALA A 60 15.06 -13.83 -5.17
C ALA A 60 13.86 -12.87 -5.04
N VAL A 61 13.11 -12.90 -3.93
CA VAL A 61 11.93 -12.04 -3.70
C VAL A 61 12.28 -10.55 -3.84
N MET A 62 13.38 -10.10 -3.24
CA MET A 62 13.74 -8.69 -3.23
C MET A 62 14.20 -8.18 -4.61
N GLU A 63 14.90 -9.02 -5.38
CA GLU A 63 15.29 -8.69 -6.76
C GLU A 63 14.07 -8.60 -7.67
N LEU A 64 13.18 -9.59 -7.60
CA LEU A 64 11.95 -9.64 -8.37
C LEU A 64 11.00 -8.49 -8.02
N PHE A 65 10.88 -8.18 -6.73
CA PHE A 65 10.09 -7.04 -6.26
C PHE A 65 10.62 -5.71 -6.83
N GLY A 66 11.93 -5.48 -6.76
CA GLY A 66 12.56 -4.28 -7.32
C GLY A 66 12.29 -4.11 -8.82
N LYS A 67 12.39 -5.21 -9.59
CA LYS A 67 12.09 -5.23 -11.02
C LYS A 67 10.62 -4.87 -11.30
N LYS A 68 9.68 -5.49 -10.57
CA LYS A 68 8.23 -5.26 -10.74
C LYS A 68 7.81 -3.84 -10.36
N MET A 69 8.43 -3.27 -9.33
CA MET A 69 8.22 -1.88 -8.96
C MET A 69 8.71 -0.92 -10.04
N ALA A 70 9.88 -1.16 -10.62
CA ALA A 70 10.39 -0.37 -11.75
C ALA A 70 9.44 -0.44 -12.96
N GLU A 71 8.94 -1.63 -13.30
CA GLU A 71 7.95 -1.83 -14.37
C GLU A 71 6.61 -1.12 -14.08
N SER A 72 6.16 -1.11 -12.82
CA SER A 72 4.95 -0.39 -12.40
C SER A 72 5.12 1.13 -12.51
N MET A 73 6.27 1.67 -12.08
CA MET A 73 6.58 3.10 -12.23
C MET A 73 6.65 3.52 -13.70
N LEU A 74 7.25 2.71 -14.57
CA LEU A 74 7.30 2.98 -16.01
C LEU A 74 5.88 2.99 -16.63
N ARG A 75 5.02 2.05 -16.24
CA ARG A 75 3.60 2.03 -16.69
C ARG A 75 2.82 3.26 -16.21
N GLN A 76 3.03 3.70 -14.98
CA GLN A 76 2.39 4.91 -14.45
C GLN A 76 2.85 6.18 -15.19
N GLN A 77 4.15 6.30 -15.51
CA GLN A 77 4.65 7.43 -16.29
C GLN A 77 4.08 7.48 -17.72
N GLN A 78 3.86 6.31 -18.32
CA GLN A 78 3.25 6.20 -19.65
C GLN A 78 1.75 6.54 -19.62
N ALA A 79 1.03 6.15 -18.56
CA ALA A 79 -0.40 6.45 -18.39
C ALA A 79 -0.69 7.93 -18.11
N VAL A 80 0.29 8.69 -17.61
CA VAL A 80 0.17 10.15 -17.39
C VAL A 80 0.55 10.96 -18.65
N GLN A 81 1.22 10.33 -19.64
CA GLN A 81 1.66 10.97 -20.89
C GLN A 81 0.79 10.63 -22.11
N ALA A 82 -0.23 9.78 -21.95
CA ALA A 82 -1.19 9.38 -22.98
C ALA A 82 -2.54 10.08 -22.78
#